data_AF-A0A957BQ82-F1
#
_entry.id   AF-A0A957BQ82-F1
#
_cell.length_a   1.000
_cell.length_b   1.000
_cell.length_c   1.000
_cell.angle_alpha   90.00
_cell.angle_beta   90.00
_cell.angle_gamma   90.00
#
_symmetry.space_group_name_H-M   'P 1'
#
loop_
_entity.id
_entity.type
_entity.pdbx_description
1 polymer ?
#
loop_
_entity_poly.entity_id
_entity_poly.type
_entity_poly.pdbx_seq_one_letter_code
_entity_poly.pdbx_strand_id
1 'polypeptide(L)'
;MIIRSLVVLLAFAFVLAIPASAQESTITDDQVNDVASEMYCPVCENIPLDACQTQACAEWREEIRDMLGEGYTPDEVKVDFVRRFGDRVVG
;
A
#
# COMPACT_ATOMS: atom_id res chain seq x y z
N MET A 1 34.86 -36.81 -19.98
CA MET A 1 34.98 -35.79 -18.92
C MET A 1 34.23 -34.51 -19.30
N ILE A 2 34.46 -33.97 -20.51
CA ILE A 2 33.81 -32.74 -21.04
C ILE A 2 32.27 -32.81 -21.08
N ILE A 3 31.69 -33.95 -21.47
CA ILE A 3 30.23 -34.14 -21.55
C ILE A 3 29.56 -34.08 -20.17
N ARG A 4 30.23 -34.60 -19.12
CA ARG A 4 29.71 -34.52 -17.74
C ARG A 4 29.74 -33.08 -17.22
N SER A 5 30.79 -32.32 -17.54
CA SER A 5 30.88 -30.90 -17.21
C SER A 5 29.82 -30.06 -17.93
N LEU A 6 29.50 -30.37 -19.19
CA LEU A 6 28.45 -29.70 -19.96
C LEU A 6 27.05 -29.95 -19.37
N VAL A 7 26.76 -31.19 -18.95
CA VAL A 7 25.46 -31.56 -18.35
C VAL A 7 25.26 -30.89 -16.99
N VAL A 8 26.31 -30.80 -16.17
CA VAL A 8 26.24 -30.11 -14.86
C VAL A 8 26.01 -28.60 -15.03
N LEU A 9 26.65 -27.99 -16.03
CA LEU A 9 26.52 -26.56 -16.30
C LEU A 9 25.13 -26.20 -16.87
N LEU A 10 24.54 -27.09 -17.67
CA LEU A 10 23.18 -26.93 -18.20
C LEU A 10 22.11 -27.13 -17.12
N ALA A 11 22.34 -28.04 -16.17
CA ALA A 11 21.45 -28.25 -15.02
C ALA A 11 21.47 -27.05 -14.05
N PHE A 12 22.61 -26.38 -13.88
CA PHE A 12 22.73 -25.21 -13.01
C PHE A 12 21.99 -23.98 -13.57
N ALA A 13 21.96 -23.82 -14.90
CA ALA A 13 21.23 -22.73 -15.56
C ALA A 13 19.69 -22.84 -15.39
N PHE A 14 19.16 -24.06 -15.20
CA PHE A 14 17.72 -24.28 -15.05
C PHE A 14 17.20 -23.91 -13.65
N VAL A 15 18.07 -23.87 -12.63
CA VAL A 15 17.70 -23.54 -11.24
C VAL A 15 17.49 -22.03 -11.05
N LEU A 16 18.03 -21.19 -11.93
CA LEU A 16 17.90 -19.72 -11.85
C LEU A 16 16.59 -19.18 -12.45
N ALA A 17 15.78 -20.03 -13.09
CA ALA A 17 14.47 -19.66 -13.61
C ALA A 17 13.41 -19.74 -12.49
N ILE A 18 13.62 -19.01 -11.39
CA ILE A 18 12.55 -18.78 -10.41
C ILE A 18 11.65 -17.69 -11.01
N PRO A 19 10.38 -17.99 -11.34
CA PRO A 19 9.45 -16.93 -11.71
C PRO A 19 9.27 -16.02 -10.50
N ALA A 20 9.78 -14.79 -10.59
CA ALA A 20 9.43 -13.74 -9.66
C ALA A 20 7.95 -13.40 -9.92
N SER A 21 7.05 -13.95 -9.12
CA SER A 21 5.65 -13.54 -9.10
C SER A 21 5.58 -12.13 -8.53
N ALA A 22 5.66 -11.12 -9.41
CA ALA A 22 5.20 -9.78 -9.12
C ALA A 22 3.66 -9.80 -9.11
N GLN A 23 3.06 -10.43 -8.09
CA GLN A 23 1.70 -10.09 -7.72
C GLN A 23 1.78 -8.75 -7.02
N GLU A 24 1.85 -7.70 -7.82
CA GLU A 24 1.55 -6.36 -7.36
C GLU A 24 0.10 -6.39 -6.90
N SER A 25 -0.12 -6.61 -5.60
CA SER A 25 -1.43 -6.48 -4.99
C SER A 25 -1.81 -5.01 -5.10
N THR A 26 -2.43 -4.65 -6.22
CA THR A 26 -2.92 -3.30 -6.44
C THR A 26 -3.93 -3.01 -5.35
N ILE A 27 -3.63 -2.04 -4.48
CA ILE A 27 -4.53 -1.60 -3.44
C ILE A 27 -5.81 -1.08 -4.09
N THR A 28 -6.95 -1.66 -3.72
CA THR A 28 -8.24 -1.28 -4.29
C THR A 28 -8.79 -0.02 -3.61
N ASP A 29 -9.69 0.66 -4.31
CA ASP A 29 -10.39 1.82 -3.74
C ASP A 29 -11.18 1.45 -2.48
N ASP A 30 -11.74 0.23 -2.43
CA ASP A 30 -12.43 -0.27 -1.24
C ASP A 30 -11.49 -0.37 -0.04
N GLN A 31 -10.26 -0.89 -0.22
CA GLN A 31 -9.27 -0.96 0.85
C GLN A 31 -8.86 0.43 1.36
N VAL A 32 -8.74 1.40 0.45
CA VAL A 32 -8.46 2.79 0.81
C VAL A 32 -9.62 3.39 1.58
N ASN A 33 -10.85 3.18 1.11
CA ASN A 33 -12.06 3.72 1.71
C ASN A 33 -12.36 3.10 3.08
N ASP A 34 -12.06 1.82 3.29
CA ASP A 34 -12.17 1.17 4.59
C ASP A 34 -11.34 1.95 5.64
N VAL A 35 -10.08 2.27 5.33
CA VAL A 35 -9.22 3.07 6.23
C VAL A 35 -9.66 4.52 6.31
N ALA A 36 -10.01 5.15 5.18
CA ALA A 36 -10.41 6.55 5.13
C ALA A 36 -11.72 6.81 5.87
N SER A 37 -12.64 5.85 5.92
CA SER A 37 -13.91 5.96 6.65
C SER A 37 -13.73 6.00 8.18
N GLU A 38 -12.60 5.50 8.68
CA GLU A 38 -12.21 5.58 10.11
C GLU A 38 -11.55 6.92 10.47
N MET A 39 -11.38 7.83 9.50
CA MET A 39 -10.73 9.11 9.68
C MET A 39 -11.61 10.29 9.24
N TYR A 40 -11.42 11.42 9.90
CA TYR A 40 -12.05 12.70 9.59
C TYR A 40 -11.09 13.62 8.85
N CYS A 41 -11.65 14.39 7.92
CA CYS A 41 -10.91 15.40 7.19
C CYS A 41 -10.39 16.51 8.15
N PRO A 42 -9.07 16.77 8.23
CA PRO A 42 -8.52 17.74 9.16
C PRO A 42 -8.82 19.20 8.80
N VAL A 43 -9.29 19.47 7.58
CA VAL A 43 -9.62 20.84 7.11
C VAL A 43 -11.12 21.10 7.02
N CYS A 44 -11.95 20.07 7.00
CA CYS A 44 -13.40 20.19 6.94
C CYS A 44 -14.03 19.97 8.33
N GLU A 45 -15.31 20.30 8.45
CA GLU A 45 -16.08 20.12 9.68
C GLU A 45 -16.85 18.80 9.64
N ASN A 46 -16.52 17.88 10.57
CA ASN A 46 -17.25 16.64 10.85
C ASN A 46 -17.63 15.81 9.61
N ILE A 47 -16.69 15.65 8.67
CA ILE A 47 -16.89 14.81 7.47
C ILE A 47 -15.79 13.73 7.39
N PRO A 48 -16.18 12.46 7.22
CA PRO A 48 -15.25 11.38 6.93
C PRO A 48 -14.42 11.62 5.67
N LEU A 49 -13.22 11.07 5.64
CA LEU A 49 -12.26 11.29 4.56
C LEU A 49 -12.67 10.59 3.25
N ASP A 50 -13.38 9.46 3.33
CA ASP A 50 -13.98 8.75 2.19
C ASP A 50 -15.14 9.55 1.56
N ALA A 51 -15.95 10.22 2.37
CA ALA A 51 -17.10 11.00 1.89
C ALA A 51 -16.71 12.39 1.34
N CYS A 52 -15.60 12.96 1.81
CA CYS A 52 -15.14 14.29 1.45
C CYS A 52 -14.71 14.39 -0.04
N GLN A 53 -15.31 15.35 -0.76
CA GLN A 53 -15.10 15.56 -2.20
C GLN A 53 -14.10 16.69 -2.53
N THR A 54 -13.37 17.20 -1.53
CA THR A 54 -12.34 18.22 -1.79
C THR A 54 -11.10 17.58 -2.44
N GLN A 55 -10.33 18.40 -3.16
CA GLN A 55 -9.05 17.96 -3.75
C GLN A 55 -8.09 17.40 -2.69
N ALA A 56 -8.02 18.05 -1.51
CA ALA A 56 -7.16 17.58 -0.41
C ALA A 56 -7.57 16.18 0.08
N CYS A 57 -8.87 15.90 0.17
CA CYS A 57 -9.35 14.58 0.56
C CYS A 57 -9.04 13.50 -0.48
N ALA A 58 -9.07 13.85 -1.77
CA ALA A 58 -8.64 12.95 -2.83
C ALA A 58 -7.14 12.65 -2.73
N GLU A 59 -6.30 13.67 -2.50
CA GLU A 59 -4.86 13.52 -2.30
C GLU A 59 -4.52 12.64 -1.09
N TRP A 60 -5.24 12.81 0.02
CA TRP A 60 -5.04 11.95 1.19
C TRP A 60 -5.47 10.51 0.96
N ARG A 61 -6.50 10.24 0.15
CA ARG A 61 -6.84 8.86 -0.24
C ARG A 61 -5.78 8.24 -1.14
N GLU A 62 -5.17 9.00 -2.03
CA GLU A 62 -3.98 8.55 -2.77
C GLU A 62 -2.81 8.25 -1.81
N GLU A 63 -2.57 9.10 -0.82
CA GLU A 63 -1.53 8.88 0.17
C GLU A 63 -1.77 7.61 1.00
N ILE A 64 -3.02 7.34 1.42
CA ILE A 64 -3.40 6.09 2.07
C ILE A 64 -3.11 4.90 1.15
N ARG A 65 -3.42 5.00 -0.14
CA ARG A 65 -3.15 3.94 -1.12
C ARG A 65 -1.67 3.63 -1.21
N ASP A 66 -0.83 4.66 -1.29
CA ASP A 66 0.62 4.52 -1.35
C ASP A 66 1.15 3.85 -0.08
N MET A 67 0.72 4.29 1.11
CA MET A 67 1.11 3.67 2.38
C MET A 67 0.68 2.20 2.48
N LEU A 68 -0.55 1.87 2.06
CA LEU A 68 -0.99 0.47 2.02
C LEU A 68 -0.17 -0.36 1.02
N GLY A 69 0.21 0.23 -0.11
CA GLY A 69 1.09 -0.40 -1.11
C GLY A 69 2.52 -0.62 -0.60
N GLU A 70 2.99 0.24 0.29
CA GLU A 70 4.27 0.10 1.01
C GLU A 70 4.21 -0.93 2.16
N GLY A 71 3.03 -1.43 2.49
CA GLY A 71 2.83 -2.47 3.51
C GLY A 71 2.50 -1.93 4.91
N TYR A 72 2.12 -0.66 5.04
CA TYR A 72 1.62 -0.11 6.30
C TYR A 72 0.26 -0.72 6.65
N THR A 73 0.01 -0.87 7.95
CA THR A 73 -1.29 -1.26 8.48
C THR A 73 -2.23 -0.06 8.60
N PRO A 74 -3.57 -0.26 8.61
CA PRO A 74 -4.53 0.82 8.84
C PRO A 74 -4.26 1.64 10.10
N ASP A 75 -3.82 1.00 11.19
CA ASP A 75 -3.47 1.68 12.43
C ASP A 75 -2.22 2.56 12.29
N GLU A 76 -1.20 2.10 11.56
CA GLU A 76 0.00 2.90 11.30
C GLU A 76 -0.32 4.11 10.40
N VAL A 77 -1.21 3.94 9.42
CA VAL A 77 -1.73 5.05 8.59
C VAL A 77 -2.42 6.09 9.47
N LYS A 78 -3.37 5.67 10.32
CA LYS A 78 -4.05 6.57 11.26
C LYS A 78 -3.08 7.30 12.19
N VAL A 79 -2.09 6.59 12.74
CA VAL A 79 -1.06 7.17 13.61
C VAL A 79 -0.23 8.23 12.87
N ASP A 80 0.10 8.01 11.59
CA ASP A 80 0.81 9.03 10.80
C ASP A 80 -0.02 10.29 10.58
N PHE A 81 -1.29 10.12 10.21
CA PHE A 81 -2.20 11.25 10.03
C PHE A 81 -2.44 12.00 11.34
N VAL A 82 -2.62 11.30 12.47
CA VAL A 82 -2.75 11.93 13.80
C VAL A 82 -1.47 12.68 14.18
N ARG A 83 -0.29 12.14 13.89
CA ARG A 83 0.99 12.83 14.15
C ARG A 83 1.08 14.17 13.40
N ARG A 84 0.52 14.25 12.19
CA ARG A 84 0.60 15.42 11.31
C ARG A 84 -0.53 16.43 11.55
N PHE A 85 -1.73 15.96 11.85
CA PHE A 85 -2.94 16.78 11.87
C PHE A 85 -3.65 16.81 13.24
N GLY A 86 -3.19 16.02 14.20
CA GLY A 86 -3.73 15.90 15.56
C GLY A 86 -4.89 14.91 15.69
N ASP A 87 -5.38 14.76 16.92
CA ASP A 87 -6.41 13.77 17.29
C ASP A 87 -7.75 13.97 16.57
N ARG A 88 -7.98 15.18 16.02
CA ARG A 88 -9.18 15.49 15.23
C ARG A 88 -9.40 14.57 14.02
N VAL A 89 -8.36 13.86 13.59
CA VAL A 89 -8.46 12.88 12.50
C VAL A 89 -9.21 11.63 12.94
N VAL A 90 -9.15 11.23 14.20
CA VAL A 90 -9.77 9.98 14.68
C VAL A 90 -10.94 10.21 15.64
N GLY A 91 -11.24 11.48 15.98
CA GLY A 91 -12.33 11.87 16.87
C GLY A 91 -11.83 12.40 18.21
#